data_AF-A0A841YQM5-F1
#
_entry.id   AF-A0A841YQM5-F1
#
_cell.length_a   1.000
_cell.length_b   1.000
_cell.length_c   1.000
_cell.angle_alpha   90.00
_cell.angle_beta   90.00
_cell.angle_gamma   90.00
#
_symmetry.space_group_name_H-M   'P 1'
#
loop_
_entity.id
_entity.type
_entity.pdbx_description
1 polymer ?
#
loop_
_entity_poly.entity_id
_entity_poly.type
_entity_poly.pdbx_seq_one_letter_code
_entity_poly.pdbx_strand_id
1 'polypeptide(L)'
;MDKNISSRETVTLQIDSIFLERIIREEARALLIAAQEKNKTSNSDGDSKYMTRLEFLKYTNMSWNTIQKEFFFNEDFKPHRTLSNNKWRFDRIEATAYFDKWLETNKKD
;
A
#
# COMPACT_ATOMS: atom_id res chain seq x y z
N MET A 1 -39.81 -52.93 12.71
CA MET A 1 -38.68 -52.01 12.41
C MET A 1 -38.98 -51.43 11.03
N ASP A 2 -39.67 -50.31 10.96
CA ASP A 2 -40.06 -49.71 9.68
C ASP A 2 -39.33 -48.39 9.49
N LYS A 3 -38.46 -48.36 8.48
CA LYS A 3 -37.66 -47.20 8.10
C LYS A 3 -38.55 -46.22 7.35
N ASN A 4 -39.02 -45.19 8.04
CA ASN A 4 -39.70 -44.06 7.42
C ASN A 4 -38.66 -43.18 6.70
N ILE A 5 -38.49 -43.39 5.39
CA ILE A 5 -37.63 -42.56 4.54
C ILE A 5 -38.44 -41.33 4.16
N SER A 6 -38.23 -40.24 4.90
CA SER A 6 -38.79 -38.92 4.60
C SER A 6 -38.26 -38.45 3.25
N SER A 7 -39.11 -38.49 2.22
CA SER A 7 -38.84 -37.92 0.90
C SER A 7 -38.48 -36.44 1.04
N ARG A 8 -37.24 -36.07 0.71
CA ARG A 8 -36.83 -34.68 0.57
C ARG A 8 -37.43 -34.14 -0.72
N GLU A 9 -38.45 -33.31 -0.62
CA GLU A 9 -38.97 -32.56 -1.75
C GLU A 9 -37.91 -31.56 -2.23
N THR A 10 -37.56 -31.65 -3.51
CA THR A 10 -36.66 -30.68 -4.16
C THR A 10 -37.51 -29.58 -4.79
N VAL A 11 -37.35 -28.36 -4.31
CA VAL A 11 -37.94 -27.16 -4.93
C VAL A 11 -37.02 -26.70 -6.06
N THR A 12 -37.55 -26.63 -7.28
CA THR A 12 -36.84 -26.05 -8.43
C THR A 12 -37.23 -24.58 -8.57
N LEU A 13 -36.26 -23.68 -8.41
CA LEU A 13 -36.45 -22.25 -8.64
C LEU A 13 -36.04 -21.93 -10.08
N GLN A 14 -36.98 -21.46 -10.90
CA GLN A 14 -36.67 -20.88 -12.20
C GLN A 14 -36.21 -19.43 -11.98
N ILE A 15 -34.91 -19.21 -12.14
CA ILE A 15 -34.30 -17.88 -12.08
C ILE A 15 -34.02 -17.45 -13.51
N ASP A 16 -34.43 -16.24 -13.87
CA ASP A 16 -34.11 -15.64 -15.17
C ASP A 16 -32.58 -15.51 -15.32
N SER A 17 -32.05 -16.06 -16.42
CA SER A 17 -30.62 -16.02 -16.74
C SER A 17 -30.09 -14.58 -16.81
N ILE A 18 -30.88 -13.65 -17.32
CA ILE A 18 -30.49 -12.23 -17.43
C ILE A 18 -30.33 -11.61 -16.03
N PHE A 19 -31.23 -11.96 -15.13
CA PHE A 19 -31.18 -11.51 -13.73
C PHE A 19 -29.96 -12.08 -13.00
N LEU A 20 -29.69 -13.37 -13.18
CA LEU A 20 -28.53 -14.04 -12.59
C LEU A 20 -27.20 -13.41 -13.09
N GLU A 21 -27.09 -13.17 -14.40
CA GLU A 21 -25.91 -12.53 -14.99
C GLU A 21 -25.67 -11.12 -14.45
N ARG A 22 -26.73 -10.35 -14.19
CA ARG A 22 -26.60 -9.00 -13.63
C ARG A 22 -26.04 -9.07 -12.21
N ILE A 23 -26.57 -9.95 -11.36
CA ILE A 23 -26.09 -10.14 -9.98
C ILE A 23 -24.61 -10.54 -9.99
N ILE A 24 -24.24 -11.53 -10.81
CA ILE A 24 -22.85 -12.01 -10.90
C ILE A 24 -21.91 -10.88 -11.32
N ARG A 25 -22.30 -10.06 -12.29
CA ARG A 25 -21.48 -8.92 -12.74
C ARG A 25 -21.32 -7.85 -11.67
N GLU A 26 -22.37 -7.55 -10.92
CA GLU A 26 -22.33 -6.56 -9.85
C GLU A 26 -21.45 -7.03 -8.69
N GLU A 27 -21.58 -8.29 -8.26
CA GLU A 27 -20.73 -8.87 -7.23
C GLU A 27 -19.26 -8.95 -7.66
N ALA A 28 -18.99 -9.36 -8.91
CA ALA A 28 -17.62 -9.39 -9.44
C ALA A 28 -16.96 -8.00 -9.43
N ARG A 29 -17.72 -6.94 -9.75
CA ARG A 29 -17.24 -5.55 -9.67
C ARG A 29 -16.99 -5.12 -8.22
N ALA A 30 -17.90 -5.43 -7.30
CA ALA A 30 -17.75 -5.10 -5.89
C ALA A 30 -16.50 -5.78 -5.29
N LEU A 31 -16.27 -7.05 -5.61
CA LEU A 31 -15.07 -7.78 -5.19
C LEU A 31 -13.79 -7.16 -5.75
N LEU A 32 -13.79 -6.73 -7.02
CA LEU A 32 -12.63 -6.07 -7.63
C LEU A 32 -12.31 -4.74 -6.96
N ILE A 33 -13.33 -3.91 -6.70
CA ILE A 33 -13.16 -2.62 -6.00
C ILE A 33 -12.61 -2.84 -4.60
N ALA A 34 -13.19 -3.77 -3.83
CA ALA A 34 -12.72 -4.10 -2.49
C ALA A 34 -11.27 -4.63 -2.48
N ALA A 35 -10.88 -5.43 -3.48
CA ALA A 35 -9.51 -5.90 -3.62
C ALA A 35 -8.54 -4.75 -3.95
N GLN A 36 -8.96 -3.81 -4.81
CA GLN A 36 -8.17 -2.61 -5.13
C GLN A 36 -7.99 -1.70 -3.92
N GLU A 37 -9.03 -1.50 -3.11
CA GLU A 37 -8.98 -0.70 -1.88
C GLU A 37 -8.09 -1.35 -0.81
N LYS A 38 -8.15 -2.67 -0.63
CA LYS A 38 -7.24 -3.41 0.25
C LYS A 38 -5.78 -3.27 -0.17
N ASN A 39 -5.49 -3.28 -1.47
CA ASN A 39 -4.12 -3.09 -1.98
C ASN A 39 -3.63 -1.64 -1.89
N LYS A 40 -4.55 -0.65 -1.89
CA LYS A 40 -4.19 0.76 -1.67
C LYS A 40 -3.88 1.01 -0.18
N THR A 41 -4.67 0.45 0.71
CA THR A 41 -4.53 0.63 2.18
C THR A 41 -3.37 -0.16 2.79
N SER A 42 -2.92 -1.26 2.18
CA SER A 42 -1.72 -1.98 2.65
C SER A 42 -0.41 -1.17 2.51
N ASN A 43 -0.43 -0.02 1.84
CA ASN A 43 0.72 0.89 1.72
C ASN A 43 0.62 2.15 2.60
N SER A 44 -0.47 2.30 3.36
CA SER A 44 -0.70 3.45 4.22
C SER A 44 -1.43 3.00 5.48
N ASP A 45 -0.68 2.66 6.52
CA ASP A 45 -0.94 3.20 7.85
C ASP A 45 -0.06 2.56 8.91
N GLY A 46 0.35 3.41 9.84
CA GLY A 46 0.98 3.02 11.09
C GLY A 46 2.38 3.56 11.20
N ASP A 47 2.50 4.86 11.50
CA ASP A 47 3.50 5.43 12.43
C ASP A 47 4.89 4.81 12.42
N SER A 48 5.37 4.41 11.24
CA SER A 48 6.67 3.80 11.13
C SER A 48 7.65 4.95 11.31
N LYS A 49 8.32 4.94 12.47
CA LYS A 49 9.46 5.80 12.80
C LYS A 49 10.41 5.92 11.60
N TYR A 50 10.49 4.87 10.79
CA TYR A 50 11.28 4.83 9.57
C TYR A 50 10.43 4.93 8.31
N MET A 51 10.83 5.81 7.40
CA MET A 51 10.36 5.86 6.02
C MET A 51 11.25 5.00 5.10
N THR A 52 10.65 4.45 4.06
CA THR A 52 11.33 3.70 3.00
C THR A 52 11.92 4.62 1.94
N ARG A 53 12.83 4.08 1.11
CA ARG A 53 13.35 4.77 -0.09
C ARG A 53 12.25 5.36 -0.98
N LEU A 54 11.16 4.63 -1.22
CA LEU A 54 10.10 5.10 -2.11
C LEU A 54 9.30 6.25 -1.48
N GLU A 55 9.07 6.21 -0.18
CA GLU A 55 8.41 7.30 0.54
C GLU A 55 9.30 8.56 0.56
N PHE A 56 10.59 8.41 0.81
CA PHE A 56 11.50 9.55 0.82
C PHE A 56 11.62 10.20 -0.57
N LEU A 57 11.72 9.40 -1.63
CA LEU A 57 11.72 9.91 -3.01
C LEU A 57 10.44 10.69 -3.34
N LYS A 58 9.27 10.20 -2.90
CA LYS A 58 8.00 10.89 -3.08
C LYS A 58 7.95 12.20 -2.28
N TYR A 59 8.51 12.21 -1.08
CA TYR A 59 8.54 13.39 -0.21
C TYR A 59 9.45 14.49 -0.77
N THR A 60 10.66 14.14 -1.20
CA THR A 60 11.63 15.13 -1.70
C THR A 60 11.41 15.52 -3.17
N ASN A 61 10.63 14.73 -3.91
CA ASN A 61 10.46 14.85 -5.36
C ASN A 61 11.80 14.85 -6.15
N MET A 62 12.83 14.19 -5.60
CA MET A 62 14.17 14.10 -6.18
C MET A 62 14.46 12.72 -6.76
N SER A 63 15.40 12.66 -7.70
CA SER A 63 15.95 11.39 -8.14
C SER A 63 16.79 10.75 -7.03
N TRP A 64 16.83 9.42 -7.00
CA TRP A 64 17.66 8.69 -6.03
C TRP A 64 19.15 9.02 -6.13
N ASN A 65 19.65 9.24 -7.35
CA ASN A 65 21.04 9.61 -7.57
C ASN A 65 21.37 10.99 -6.97
N THR A 66 20.42 11.94 -7.05
CA THR A 66 20.56 13.26 -6.43
C THR A 66 20.62 13.11 -4.90
N ILE A 67 19.70 12.35 -4.31
CA ILE A 67 19.69 12.09 -2.86
C ILE A 67 21.00 11.47 -2.39
N GLN A 68 21.55 10.51 -3.13
CA GLN A 68 22.83 9.90 -2.79
C GLN A 68 24.00 10.89 -2.89
N LYS A 69 23.99 11.81 -3.84
CA LYS A 69 25.06 12.81 -3.99
C LYS A 69 24.98 13.92 -2.96
N GLU A 70 23.77 14.39 -2.67
CA GLU A 70 23.56 15.56 -1.83
C GLU A 70 23.48 15.19 -0.34
N PHE A 71 22.88 14.04 -0.01
CA PHE A 71 22.51 13.74 1.39
C PHE A 71 23.40 12.67 2.01
N PHE A 72 23.85 11.65 1.27
CA PHE A 72 24.58 10.51 1.88
C PHE A 72 26.00 10.85 2.33
N PHE A 73 26.56 11.94 1.83
CA PHE A 73 27.89 12.42 2.25
C PHE A 73 27.83 13.47 3.36
N ASN A 74 26.63 13.85 3.82
CA ASN A 74 26.45 14.81 4.89
C ASN A 74 26.39 14.09 6.25
N GLU A 75 27.17 14.55 7.23
CA GLU A 75 27.21 13.96 8.58
C GLU A 75 25.87 14.07 9.33
N ASP A 76 25.08 15.09 9.01
CA ASP A 76 23.77 15.34 9.60
C ASP A 76 22.70 14.35 9.10
N PHE A 77 22.95 13.62 8.00
CA PHE A 77 21.99 12.69 7.41
C PHE A 77 22.46 11.24 7.57
N LYS A 78 21.71 10.45 8.36
CA LYS A 78 22.07 9.08 8.71
C LYS A 78 21.16 8.07 8.02
N PRO A 79 21.48 7.64 6.79
CA PRO A 79 20.71 6.61 6.11
C PRO A 79 20.98 5.25 6.77
N HIS A 80 19.91 4.55 7.16
CA HIS A 80 20.02 3.20 7.72
C HIS A 80 19.74 2.15 6.65
N ARG A 81 20.63 1.16 6.52
CA ARG A 81 20.40 0.00 5.65
C ARG A 81 20.03 -1.20 6.51
N THR A 82 18.86 -1.78 6.28
CA THR A 82 18.41 -2.95 7.03
C THR A 82 19.20 -4.19 6.60
N LEU A 83 19.82 -4.87 7.58
CA LEU A 83 20.67 -6.05 7.36
C LEU A 83 19.91 -7.23 6.74
N SER A 84 18.60 -7.35 7.00
CA SER A 84 17.80 -8.50 6.59
C SER A 84 17.41 -8.53 5.11
N ASN A 85 17.33 -7.36 4.46
CA ASN A 85 16.83 -7.25 3.09
C ASN A 85 17.57 -6.21 2.25
N ASN A 86 18.66 -5.65 2.79
CA ASN A 86 19.48 -4.64 2.14
C ASN A 86 18.72 -3.38 1.69
N LYS A 87 17.53 -3.09 2.25
CA LYS A 87 16.72 -1.93 1.89
C LYS A 87 17.15 -0.69 2.69
N TRP A 88 17.08 0.47 2.04
CA TRP A 88 17.29 1.76 2.71
C TRP A 88 16.05 2.18 3.51
N ARG A 89 16.32 2.72 4.70
CA ARG A 89 15.36 3.25 5.66
C ARG A 89 15.92 4.55 6.24
N PHE A 90 15.04 5.50 6.51
CA PHE A 90 15.39 6.81 7.05
C PHE A 90 14.47 7.11 8.21
N ASP A 91 14.98 7.68 9.30
CA ASP A 91 14.10 8.19 10.35
C ASP A 91 13.24 9.31 9.77
N ARG A 92 11.93 9.22 9.96
CA ARG A 92 10.98 10.15 9.37
C ARG A 92 11.20 11.57 9.87
N ILE A 93 11.50 11.75 11.15
CA ILE A 93 11.66 13.07 11.75
C ILE A 93 12.99 13.68 11.30
N GLU A 94 14.08 12.91 11.39
CA GLU A 94 15.41 13.43 11.04
C GLU A 94 15.53 13.73 9.54
N ALA A 95 15.03 12.84 8.68
CA ALA A 95 15.16 13.00 7.23
C ALA A 95 14.29 14.14 6.67
N THR A 96 13.12 14.39 7.26
CA THR A 96 12.27 15.53 6.88
C THR A 96 12.89 16.85 7.36
N ALA A 97 13.32 16.92 8.62
CA ALA A 97 14.00 18.10 9.16
C ALA A 97 15.28 18.45 8.38
N TYR A 98 16.08 17.44 8.00
CA TYR A 98 17.26 17.64 7.17
C TYR A 98 16.88 18.19 5.79
N PHE A 99 15.85 17.62 5.15
CA PHE A 99 15.39 18.08 3.84
C PHE A 99 14.87 19.52 3.89
N ASP A 100 14.12 19.90 4.92
CA ASP A 100 13.63 21.26 5.10
C ASP A 100 14.79 22.26 5.27
N LYS A 101 15.79 21.93 6.10
CA LYS A 101 17.02 22.73 6.25
C LYS A 101 17.81 22.84 4.94
N TRP A 102 17.88 21.74 4.19
CA TRP A 102 18.52 21.72 2.87
C TRP A 102 17.77 22.62 1.89
N LEU A 103 16.44 22.61 1.90
CA LEU A 103 15.62 23.50 1.08
C LEU A 103 15.84 24.97 1.45
N GLU A 104 15.91 25.33 2.73
CA GLU A 104 16.19 26.69 3.16
C GLU A 104 17.57 27.18 2.69
N THR A 105 18.55 26.29 2.69
CA THR A 105 19.92 26.60 2.24
C THR A 105 19.97 26.80 0.72
N ASN A 106 19.22 25.99 -0.03
CA ASN A 106 19.20 26.02 -1.51
C ASN A 106 18.11 26.91 -2.11
N LYS A 107 17.18 27.46 -1.31
CA LYS A 107 16.16 28.44 -1.76
C LYS A 107 16.67 29.88 -1.84
N LYS A 108 17.95 30.13 -1.51
CA LYS A 108 18.58 31.43 -1.77
C LYS A 108 18.99 31.52 -3.25
N ASP A 109 17.99 31.63 -4.11
CA ASP A 109 18.12 32.17 -5.48
C ASP A 109 17.06 33.27 -5.67
#